data_AF-A0A0L0UKI3-F1
#
_entry.id   AF-A0A0L0UKI3-F1
#
_cell.length_a   1.000
_cell.length_b   1.000
_cell.length_c   1.000
_cell.angle_alpha   90.00
_cell.angle_beta   90.00
_cell.angle_gamma   90.00
#
_symmetry.space_group_name_H-M   'P 1'
#
loop_
_entity.id
_entity.type
_entity.pdbx_description
1 polymer ?
#
loop_
_entity_poly.entity_id
_entity_poly.type
_entity_poly.pdbx_seq_one_letter_code
_entity_poly.pdbx_strand_id
1 'polypeptide(L)'
;MNTKQAAIGHWSKIFDFYGLPPITGKKHFKGECPLCGRKGKFRCDDKNGTGSYICSCGAGDGWALLTGATGKDFKTLASEVDKLVGRTYSPEESYQAGGPSSGIASQRQRVSCKFAGLTGLRGTGADRYLKQRGITSLPIEN
;
A
#
# COMPACT_ATOMS: atom_id res chain seq x y z
N MET A 1 -2.92 -7.62 -3.44
CA MET A 1 -3.94 -6.69 -4.00
C MET A 1 -4.05 -5.48 -3.08
N ASN A 2 -4.13 -4.25 -3.60
CA ASN A 2 -4.13 -3.03 -2.76
C ASN A 2 -5.48 -2.87 -2.01
N THR A 3 -5.48 -2.52 -0.71
CA THR A 3 -6.70 -2.29 0.10
C THR A 3 -7.60 -1.22 -0.53
N LYS A 4 -7.03 -0.22 -1.22
CA LYS A 4 -7.82 0.78 -1.95
C LYS A 4 -8.69 0.18 -3.05
N GLN A 5 -8.17 -0.82 -3.77
CA GLN A 5 -8.92 -1.54 -4.80
C GLN A 5 -9.90 -2.53 -4.19
N ALA A 6 -9.59 -3.09 -3.03
CA ALA A 6 -10.46 -4.00 -2.29
C ALA A 6 -11.78 -3.34 -1.87
N ALA A 7 -11.72 -2.06 -1.49
CA ALA A 7 -12.88 -1.31 -1.07
C ALA A 7 -13.81 -0.92 -2.24
N ILE A 8 -13.31 -0.97 -3.49
CA ILE A 8 -14.11 -0.64 -4.67
C ILE A 8 -15.27 -1.63 -4.79
N GLY A 9 -16.48 -1.10 -4.93
CA GLY A 9 -17.72 -1.89 -4.97
C GLY A 9 -18.26 -2.33 -3.59
N HIS A 10 -17.53 -2.07 -2.50
CA HIS A 10 -17.95 -2.41 -1.14
C HIS A 10 -18.29 -1.18 -0.26
N TRP A 11 -18.24 0.03 -0.82
CA TRP A 11 -18.46 1.28 -0.08
C TRP A 11 -19.81 1.38 0.61
N SER A 12 -20.88 0.81 0.05
CA SER A 12 -22.20 0.79 0.71
C SER A 12 -22.14 0.12 2.08
N LYS A 13 -21.44 -1.02 2.18
CA LYS A 13 -21.29 -1.78 3.43
C LYS A 13 -20.33 -1.08 4.39
N ILE A 14 -19.27 -0.47 3.86
CA ILE A 14 -18.31 0.29 4.65
C ILE A 14 -19.01 1.50 5.28
N PHE A 15 -19.73 2.30 4.50
CA PHE A 15 -20.42 3.47 5.04
C PHE A 15 -21.47 3.10 6.09
N ASP A 16 -22.23 2.02 5.87
CA ASP A 16 -23.18 1.52 6.86
C ASP A 16 -22.50 1.17 8.20
N PHE A 17 -21.37 0.46 8.16
CA PHE A 17 -20.62 0.09 9.37
C PHE A 17 -20.12 1.30 10.18
N TYR A 18 -19.69 2.37 9.50
CA TYR A 18 -19.21 3.59 10.15
C TYR A 18 -20.34 4.61 10.43
N GLY A 19 -21.60 4.28 10.16
CA GLY A 19 -22.73 5.21 10.33
C GLY A 19 -22.69 6.40 9.38
N LEU A 20 -22.01 6.25 8.24
CA LEU A 20 -21.88 7.28 7.21
C LEU A 20 -23.08 7.24 6.25
N PRO A 21 -23.37 8.38 5.59
CA PRO A 21 -24.45 8.45 4.61
C PRO A 21 -24.28 7.39 3.50
N PRO A 22 -25.37 6.67 3.13
CA PRO A 22 -25.31 5.66 2.10
C PRO A 22 -25.12 6.27 0.71
N ILE A 23 -24.81 5.42 -0.27
CA ILE A 23 -24.63 5.81 -1.66
C ILE A 23 -25.97 6.29 -2.24
N THR A 24 -26.11 7.61 -2.38
CA THR A 24 -27.33 8.27 -2.84
C THR A 24 -27.45 8.38 -4.37
N GLY A 25 -26.39 8.04 -5.11
CA GLY A 25 -26.35 8.10 -6.57
C GLY A 25 -26.46 9.53 -7.07
N LYS A 26 -27.61 9.91 -7.66
CA LYS A 26 -27.88 11.28 -8.17
C LYS A 26 -28.60 12.21 -7.18
N LYS A 27 -29.07 11.69 -6.05
CA LYS A 27 -29.88 12.45 -5.09
C LYS A 27 -28.98 13.07 -4.01
N HIS A 28 -29.38 14.22 -3.48
CA HIS A 28 -28.73 14.78 -2.29
C HIS A 28 -29.16 13.98 -1.06
N PHE A 29 -28.22 13.77 -0.14
CA PHE A 29 -28.49 13.15 1.15
C PHE A 29 -29.35 14.10 1.99
N LYS A 30 -30.41 13.54 2.60
CA LYS A 30 -31.37 14.32 3.42
C LYS A 30 -30.79 14.74 4.77
N GLY A 31 -29.74 14.06 5.25
CA GLY A 31 -29.09 14.38 6.52
C GLY A 31 -27.99 15.41 6.39
N GLU A 32 -27.22 15.53 7.47
CA GLU A 32 -26.08 16.43 7.62
C GLU A 32 -24.84 15.82 6.97
N CYS A 33 -24.00 16.67 6.38
CA CYS A 33 -22.69 16.23 5.87
C CYS A 33 -21.80 15.78 7.03
N PRO A 34 -21.19 14.59 6.99
CA PRO A 34 -20.32 14.10 8.07
C PRO A 34 -19.03 14.91 8.23
N LEU A 35 -18.66 15.74 7.24
CA LEU A 35 -17.46 16.58 7.29
C LEU A 35 -17.75 18.02 7.76
N CYS A 36 -18.90 18.60 7.35
CA CYS A 36 -19.20 20.02 7.59
C CYS A 36 -20.56 20.30 8.22
N GLY A 37 -21.36 19.28 8.53
CA GLY A 37 -22.68 19.41 9.18
C GLY A 37 -23.80 20.00 8.31
N ARG A 38 -23.52 20.48 7.09
CA ARG A 38 -24.55 21.12 6.24
C ARG A 38 -25.57 20.11 5.69
N LYS A 39 -26.85 20.44 5.78
CA LYS A 39 -27.98 19.62 5.28
C LYS A 39 -28.21 19.82 3.78
N GLY A 40 -28.52 18.74 3.07
CA GLY A 40 -28.98 18.79 1.67
C GLY A 40 -27.94 19.21 0.62
N LYS A 41 -26.67 19.39 1.00
CA LYS A 41 -25.56 19.74 0.09
C LYS A 41 -24.58 18.59 -0.15
N PHE A 42 -24.72 17.50 0.60
CA PHE A 42 -23.88 16.32 0.47
C PHE A 42 -24.54 15.31 -0.48
N ARG A 43 -23.74 14.68 -1.32
CA ARG A 43 -24.15 13.60 -2.23
C ARG A 43 -23.01 12.61 -2.38
N CYS A 44 -23.30 11.32 -2.26
CA CYS A 44 -22.38 10.25 -2.64
C CYS A 44 -22.81 9.71 -4.01
N ASP A 45 -21.95 9.85 -5.01
CA ASP A 45 -22.18 9.47 -6.41
C ASP A 45 -21.55 8.14 -6.82
N ASP A 46 -20.61 7.60 -6.03
CA ASP A 46 -19.99 6.29 -6.24
C ASP A 46 -19.52 6.06 -7.69
N LYS A 47 -18.88 7.08 -8.26
CA LYS A 47 -18.35 7.02 -9.60
C LYS A 47 -17.29 5.92 -9.68
N ASN A 48 -17.48 4.98 -10.61
CA ASN A 48 -16.62 3.81 -10.80
C ASN A 48 -16.54 2.87 -9.58
N GLY A 49 -17.52 2.89 -8.67
CA GLY A 49 -17.52 2.05 -7.48
C GLY A 49 -16.50 2.48 -6.42
N THR A 50 -15.99 3.72 -6.48
CA THR A 50 -14.94 4.24 -5.57
C THR A 50 -15.50 4.92 -4.32
N GLY A 51 -16.82 4.98 -4.16
CA GLY A 51 -17.48 5.68 -3.07
C GLY A 51 -17.32 7.20 -3.15
N SER A 52 -17.09 7.74 -4.35
CA SER A 52 -16.87 9.18 -4.54
C SER A 52 -18.05 10.00 -4.03
N TYR A 53 -17.71 11.13 -3.42
CA TYR A 53 -18.68 12.07 -2.86
C TYR A 53 -18.39 13.48 -3.30
N ILE A 54 -19.44 14.28 -3.33
CA ILE A 54 -19.42 15.70 -3.61
C ILE A 54 -20.21 16.42 -2.53
N CYS A 55 -19.60 17.44 -1.95
CA CYS A 55 -20.26 18.39 -1.08
C CYS A 55 -19.74 19.80 -1.37
N SER A 56 -20.46 20.81 -0.89
CA SER A 56 -19.98 22.20 -0.94
C SER A 56 -18.76 22.46 -0.06
N CYS A 57 -18.36 21.52 0.81
CA CYS A 57 -17.08 21.62 1.55
C CYS A 57 -15.90 20.97 0.81
N GLY A 58 -16.16 20.23 -0.27
CA GLY A 58 -15.14 19.48 -0.99
C GLY A 58 -15.71 18.24 -1.67
N ALA A 59 -14.91 17.68 -2.56
CA ALA A 59 -15.19 16.41 -3.23
C ALA A 59 -13.99 15.48 -3.08
N GLY A 60 -14.23 14.17 -3.08
CA GLY A 60 -13.18 13.18 -2.94
C GLY A 60 -13.69 11.75 -3.07
N ASP A 61 -12.80 10.80 -2.78
CA ASP A 61 -13.11 9.37 -2.80
C ASP A 61 -13.72 8.90 -1.48
N GLY A 62 -14.24 7.66 -1.44
CA GLY A 62 -14.79 7.08 -0.21
C GLY A 62 -13.78 7.02 0.94
N TRP A 63 -12.49 6.86 0.64
CA TRP A 63 -11.42 6.91 1.65
C TRP A 63 -11.25 8.30 2.25
N ALA A 64 -11.34 9.35 1.43
CA ALA A 64 -11.24 10.72 1.93
C ALA A 64 -12.41 11.06 2.85
N LEU A 65 -13.62 10.58 2.50
CA LEU A 65 -14.80 10.71 3.34
C LEU A 65 -14.62 9.97 4.67
N LEU A 66 -14.15 8.72 4.61
CA LEU A 66 -13.98 7.87 5.78
C LEU A 66 -12.93 8.42 6.74
N THR A 67 -11.77 8.82 6.24
CA THR A 67 -10.70 9.45 7.03
C THR A 67 -11.17 10.78 7.62
N GLY A 68 -11.83 11.62 6.83
CA GLY A 68 -12.30 12.93 7.29
C GLY A 68 -13.41 12.84 8.35
N ALA A 69 -14.30 11.86 8.23
CA ALA A 69 -15.41 11.71 9.17
C ALA A 69 -15.00 11.00 10.47
N THR A 70 -14.06 10.06 10.41
CA THR A 70 -13.61 9.30 11.60
C THR A 70 -12.39 9.91 12.29
N GLY A 71 -11.58 10.72 11.57
CA GLY A 71 -10.32 11.27 12.07
C GLY A 71 -9.21 10.23 12.30
N LYS A 72 -9.42 8.97 11.91
CA LYS A 72 -8.45 7.88 12.07
C LYS A 72 -7.43 7.89 10.92
N ASP A 73 -6.23 7.36 11.19
CA ASP A 73 -5.22 7.15 10.16
C ASP A 73 -5.64 6.09 9.12
N PHE A 74 -5.16 6.25 7.89
CA PHE A 74 -5.44 5.33 6.78
C PHE A 74 -5.07 3.88 7.11
N LYS A 75 -3.96 3.64 7.83
CA LYS A 75 -3.52 2.28 8.17
C LYS A 75 -4.52 1.54 9.06
N THR A 76 -5.08 2.26 10.04
CA THR A 76 -6.08 1.70 10.96
C THR A 76 -7.38 1.43 10.22
N LEU A 77 -7.85 2.39 9.43
CA LEU A 77 -9.06 2.24 8.61
C LEU A 77 -8.91 1.13 7.56
N ALA A 78 -7.76 1.02 6.90
CA ALA A 78 -7.46 -0.05 5.96
C ALA A 78 -7.60 -1.43 6.60
N SER A 79 -7.05 -1.58 7.81
CA SER A 79 -7.13 -2.83 8.56
C SER A 79 -8.56 -3.18 8.98
N GLU A 80 -9.37 -2.20 9.36
CA GLU A 80 -10.79 -2.37 9.69
C GLU A 80 -11.62 -2.72 8.43
N VAL A 81 -11.39 -2.01 7.32
CA VAL A 81 -12.08 -2.24 6.04
C VAL A 81 -11.73 -3.60 5.44
N ASP A 82 -10.46 -4.01 5.48
CA ASP A 82 -10.06 -5.34 4.97
C ASP A 82 -10.80 -6.46 5.73
N LYS A 83 -10.92 -6.35 7.06
CA LYS A 83 -11.74 -7.28 7.86
C LYS A 83 -13.22 -7.27 7.43
N LEU A 84 -13.81 -6.09 7.19
CA LEU A 84 -15.21 -5.95 6.76
C LEU A 84 -15.51 -6.51 5.37
N VAL A 85 -14.54 -6.39 4.46
CA VAL A 85 -14.59 -6.94 3.10
C VAL A 85 -14.31 -8.45 3.11
N GLY A 86 -13.95 -9.03 4.26
CA GLY A 86 -13.67 -10.46 4.40
C GLY A 86 -12.27 -10.85 3.90
N ARG A 87 -11.37 -9.86 3.76
CA ARG A 87 -9.95 -10.13 3.63
C ARG A 87 -9.42 -10.38 5.03
N THR A 88 -9.30 -11.65 5.40
CA THR A 88 -8.48 -12.05 6.53
C THR A 88 -7.04 -11.70 6.19
N TYR A 89 -6.58 -10.54 6.65
CA TYR A 89 -5.15 -10.29 6.73
C TYR A 89 -4.57 -11.34 7.67
N SER A 90 -3.95 -12.37 7.11
CA SER A 90 -3.17 -13.28 7.92
C SER A 90 -1.75 -12.72 8.04
N PRO A 91 -1.27 -12.43 9.27
CA PRO A 91 0.11 -12.02 9.48
C PRO A 91 1.11 -13.03 8.90
N GLU A 92 0.73 -14.31 8.76
CA GLU A 92 1.58 -15.34 8.14
C GLU A 92 1.79 -15.15 6.63
N GLU A 93 0.87 -14.50 5.92
CA GLU A 93 1.08 -14.10 4.51
C GLU A 93 1.97 -12.86 4.39
N SER A 94 1.98 -12.00 5.41
CA SER A 94 2.89 -10.83 5.44
C SER A 94 4.35 -11.19 5.69
N TYR A 95 4.61 -12.38 6.24
CA TYR A 95 5.95 -12.96 6.31
C TYR A 95 6.42 -13.49 4.95
N GLN A 96 5.49 -13.81 4.04
CA GLN A 96 5.78 -14.20 2.65
C GLN A 96 5.77 -13.01 1.68
N ALA A 97 5.22 -11.85 2.08
CA ALA A 97 5.27 -10.59 1.34
C ALA A 97 6.33 -9.60 1.87
N GLY A 98 7.28 -10.10 2.67
CA GLY A 98 8.43 -9.37 3.21
C GLY A 98 9.77 -9.74 2.57
N GLY A 99 9.76 -10.34 1.37
CA GLY A 99 10.96 -10.31 0.53
C GLY A 99 11.35 -8.85 0.27
N PRO A 100 12.63 -8.44 0.43
CA PRO A 100 13.03 -7.04 0.32
C PRO A 100 12.51 -6.49 -1.01
N SER A 101 11.91 -5.30 -0.92
CA SER A 101 11.34 -4.57 -2.04
C SER A 101 12.16 -4.79 -3.31
N SER A 102 11.46 -5.10 -4.41
CA SER A 102 11.98 -5.63 -5.67
C SER A 102 13.07 -4.81 -6.37
N GLY A 103 13.63 -3.78 -5.74
CA GLY A 103 14.85 -3.07 -6.12
C GLY A 103 16.14 -3.70 -5.58
N ILE A 104 16.29 -3.93 -4.27
CA ILE A 104 17.62 -4.25 -3.69
C ILE A 104 18.02 -5.71 -3.94
N ALA A 105 17.11 -6.68 -3.74
CA ALA A 105 17.42 -8.08 -4.01
C ALA A 105 17.61 -8.36 -5.50
N SER A 106 16.79 -7.74 -6.35
CA SER A 106 16.96 -7.86 -7.81
C SER A 106 18.25 -7.16 -8.26
N GLN A 107 18.62 -6.02 -7.68
CA GLN A 107 19.89 -5.35 -7.93
C GLN A 107 21.07 -6.19 -7.46
N ARG A 108 21.01 -6.80 -6.27
CA ARG A 108 22.02 -7.75 -5.79
C ARG A 108 22.16 -8.91 -6.76
N GLN A 109 21.06 -9.53 -7.20
CA GLN A 109 21.10 -10.64 -8.15
C GLN A 109 21.72 -10.23 -9.50
N ARG A 110 21.36 -9.05 -10.02
CA ARG A 110 21.91 -8.49 -11.27
C ARG A 110 23.40 -8.15 -11.17
N VAL A 111 23.87 -7.74 -9.99
CA VAL A 111 25.28 -7.46 -9.75
C VAL A 111 26.04 -8.77 -9.54
N SER A 112 25.53 -9.68 -8.73
CA SER A 112 26.13 -10.99 -8.46
C SER A 112 26.32 -11.83 -9.73
N CYS A 113 25.35 -11.84 -10.65
CA CYS A 113 25.50 -12.61 -11.89
C CYS A 113 26.61 -12.08 -12.82
N LYS A 114 27.07 -10.84 -12.65
CA LYS A 114 28.21 -10.29 -13.40
C LYS A 114 29.54 -10.85 -12.91
N PHE A 115 29.65 -11.26 -11.65
CA PHE A 115 30.88 -11.84 -11.11
C PHE A 115 31.25 -13.16 -11.80
N ALA A 116 30.26 -13.94 -12.26
CA ALA A 116 30.49 -15.19 -12.98
C ALA A 116 31.25 -15.01 -14.31
N GLY A 117 31.20 -13.83 -14.92
CA GLY A 117 31.87 -13.51 -16.18
C GLY A 117 33.23 -12.80 -16.03
N LEU A 118 33.68 -12.53 -14.80
CA LEU A 118 34.95 -11.84 -14.58
C LEU A 118 36.14 -12.79 -14.73
N THR A 119 37.27 -12.26 -15.17
CA THR A 119 38.54 -12.99 -15.17
C THR A 119 38.93 -13.34 -13.74
N GLY A 120 39.38 -14.58 -13.53
CA GLY A 120 39.85 -15.02 -12.22
C GLY A 120 40.94 -14.10 -11.66
N LEU A 121 40.92 -13.87 -10.35
CA LEU A 121 41.83 -12.93 -9.68
C LEU A 121 43.30 -13.36 -9.77
N ARG A 122 43.59 -14.68 -9.75
CA ARG A 122 44.94 -15.24 -9.65
C ARG A 122 45.80 -14.86 -10.87
N GLY A 123 47.04 -14.45 -10.61
CA GLY A 123 48.01 -14.09 -11.67
C GLY A 123 47.81 -12.69 -12.26
N THR A 124 46.79 -11.95 -11.82
CA THR A 124 46.60 -10.55 -12.22
C THR A 124 47.43 -9.60 -11.36
N GLY A 125 47.56 -8.33 -11.79
CA GLY A 125 48.16 -7.29 -10.97
C GLY A 125 47.43 -7.07 -9.64
N ALA A 126 46.11 -7.29 -9.61
CA ALA A 126 45.30 -7.20 -8.41
C ALA A 126 45.63 -8.30 -7.39
N ASP A 127 45.92 -9.53 -7.85
CA ASP A 127 46.41 -10.61 -6.97
C ASP A 127 47.74 -10.25 -6.30
N ARG A 128 48.67 -9.66 -7.05
CA ARG A 128 49.95 -9.20 -6.48
C ARG A 128 49.74 -8.10 -5.45
N TYR A 129 48.87 -7.13 -5.74
CA TYR A 129 48.55 -6.03 -4.85
C TYR A 129 47.96 -6.53 -3.52
N LEU A 130 46.97 -7.44 -3.57
CA LEU A 130 46.34 -8.00 -2.37
C LEU A 130 47.33 -8.80 -1.52
N LYS A 131 48.19 -9.61 -2.14
CA LYS A 131 49.27 -10.33 -1.45
C LYS A 131 50.24 -9.40 -0.74
N GLN A 132 50.63 -8.29 -1.37
CA GLN A 132 51.49 -7.29 -0.74
C GLN A 132 50.83 -6.62 0.47
N ARG A 133 49.50 -6.59 0.52
CA ARG A 133 48.70 -6.11 1.66
C ARG A 133 48.43 -7.19 2.71
N GLY A 134 49.01 -8.39 2.57
CA GLY A 134 48.83 -9.51 3.50
C GLY A 134 47.49 -10.25 3.32
N ILE A 135 46.75 -9.99 2.24
CA ILE A 135 45.47 -10.64 1.97
C ILE A 135 45.73 -11.83 1.06
N THR A 136 45.92 -13.02 1.65
CA THR A 136 46.35 -14.24 0.94
C THR A 136 45.29 -15.34 0.89
N SER A 137 44.19 -15.20 1.63
CA SER A 137 43.11 -16.19 1.72
C SER A 137 41.74 -15.54 1.51
N LEU A 138 40.84 -16.26 0.88
CA LEU A 138 39.43 -15.86 0.82
C LEU A 138 38.76 -16.09 2.19
N PRO A 139 37.76 -15.29 2.56
CA PRO A 139 36.95 -15.57 3.75
C PRO A 139 36.24 -16.92 3.62
N ILE A 140 36.07 -17.61 4.74
CA ILE A 140 35.40 -18.91 4.82
C ILE A 140 33.91 -18.69 4.46
N GLU A 141 33.41 -19.44 3.48
CA GLU A 141 32.00 -19.44 3.11
C GLU A 141 31.17 -19.98 4.29
N ASN A 142 30.23 -19.18 4.80
CA ASN A 142 29.21 -19.61 5.77
C ASN A 142 27.89 -19.89 5.04
#